data_AF-A0AAV6L4K4-F1
#
_entry.id   AF-A0AAV6L4K4-F1
#
_cell.length_a   1.000
_cell.length_b   1.000
_cell.length_c   1.000
_cell.angle_alpha   90.00
_cell.angle_beta   90.00
_cell.angle_gamma   90.00
#
_symmetry.space_group_name_H-M   'P 1'
#
loop_
_entity.id
_entity.type
_entity.pdbx_description
1 polymer ?
#
loop_
_entity_poly.entity_id
_entity_poly.type
_entity_poly.pdbx_seq_one_letter_code
_entity_poly.pdbx_strand_id
1 'polypeptide(L)'
;MANQSSSSSSYPILCASFNQDNSCFAIGTRDGFKIFDSNTGRLCYERGKYVMQVHYSHQICFLLSAIGAFIIVEMLYSSSLLAIVGAGEQPSLSPRRLCLFNTTTGTALRELNFLTSVLAVCINRKRLIVVLQEKTYVYDTNSLAILDTIDTVPNLKGLCAFSPSLDGCFLALPASTVKGSVLVYNVMELHSHCEIDAHRSPLAAMVLSSNGMYIATASEQGTIIRVHLVSEATKQSYNFRRGTYPSTIFSLSFGPSMQHPDTLVATSSSGSVHAFSLGFNINQSYAVIRKVDKVADSIAESVACRATVSIITSSGYFLEYTLSINHQNESSWILEREFNLLTVISEGTINS
;
A
#
# COMPACT_ATOMS: atom_id res chain seq x y z
N MET A 1 -44.07 17.48 29.62
CA MET A 1 -43.04 17.92 28.65
C MET A 1 -42.14 16.73 28.39
N ALA A 2 -42.07 16.29 27.14
CA ALA A 2 -41.50 15.02 26.74
C ALA A 2 -39.96 15.02 26.71
N ASN A 3 -39.42 13.83 26.99
CA ASN A 3 -38.07 13.32 26.85
C ASN A 3 -37.21 13.91 25.71
N GLN A 4 -35.94 14.16 26.02
CA GLN A 4 -34.83 13.83 25.13
C GLN A 4 -33.79 13.04 25.93
N SER A 5 -33.92 11.72 25.92
CA SER A 5 -32.81 10.82 26.21
C SER A 5 -31.94 10.74 24.96
N SER A 6 -30.80 11.42 25.00
CA SER A 6 -29.73 11.25 24.01
C SER A 6 -29.19 9.83 24.11
N SER A 7 -29.72 8.92 23.29
CA SER A 7 -29.14 7.60 23.09
C SER A 7 -27.84 7.73 22.30
N SER A 8 -26.74 8.03 22.99
CA SER A 8 -25.40 7.84 22.43
C SER A 8 -25.17 6.34 22.26
N SER A 9 -25.66 5.79 21.16
CA SER A 9 -25.32 4.43 20.73
C SER A 9 -23.83 4.44 20.40
N SER A 10 -23.01 4.06 21.38
CA SER A 10 -21.60 3.78 21.17
C SER A 10 -21.53 2.56 20.25
N TYR A 11 -21.39 2.81 18.95
CA TYR A 11 -21.05 1.76 17.98
C TYR A 11 -19.53 1.64 18.00
N PRO A 12 -18.93 0.68 18.72
CA PRO A 12 -17.49 0.49 18.67
C PRO A 12 -17.11 0.11 17.23
N ILE A 13 -16.28 0.95 16.61
CA ILE A 13 -15.62 0.61 15.35
C ILE A 13 -14.67 -0.56 15.65
N LEU A 14 -14.83 -1.66 14.92
CA LEU A 14 -14.03 -2.87 15.09
C LEU A 14 -12.84 -2.89 14.13
N CYS A 15 -13.02 -2.34 12.93
CA CYS A 15 -11.95 -2.17 11.96
C CYS A 15 -12.20 -0.96 11.06
N ALA A 16 -11.12 -0.39 10.55
CA ALA A 16 -11.16 0.60 9.49
C ALA A 16 -9.92 0.44 8.60
N SER A 17 -10.10 0.46 7.29
CA SER A 17 -9.00 0.39 6.33
C SER A 17 -9.31 1.15 5.05
N PHE A 18 -8.28 1.76 4.46
CA PHE A 18 -8.34 2.32 3.12
C PHE A 18 -8.20 1.21 2.08
N ASN A 19 -8.77 1.43 0.90
CA ASN A 19 -8.41 0.63 -0.27
C ASN A 19 -6.99 1.01 -0.78
N GLN A 20 -6.48 0.22 -1.72
CA GLN A 20 -5.08 0.22 -2.18
C GLN A 20 -4.61 1.56 -2.77
N ASP A 21 -5.53 2.33 -3.35
CA ASP A 21 -5.31 3.64 -3.96
C ASP A 21 -5.82 4.81 -3.08
N ASN A 22 -6.24 4.51 -1.85
CA ASN A 22 -6.80 5.45 -0.86
C ASN A 22 -8.05 6.22 -1.34
N SER A 23 -8.70 5.80 -2.43
CA SER A 23 -9.90 6.44 -2.97
C SER A 23 -11.16 6.17 -2.16
N CYS A 24 -11.19 5.08 -1.39
CA CYS A 24 -12.28 4.71 -0.48
C CYS A 24 -11.73 4.16 0.84
N PHE A 25 -12.57 4.12 1.86
CA PHE A 25 -12.27 3.40 3.09
C PHE A 25 -13.50 2.65 3.61
N ALA A 26 -13.25 1.52 4.27
CA ALA A 26 -14.27 0.71 4.93
C ALA A 26 -14.23 0.90 6.44
N ILE A 27 -15.40 0.81 7.08
CA ILE A 27 -15.57 0.78 8.54
C ILE A 27 -16.41 -0.45 8.89
N GLY A 28 -15.84 -1.37 9.68
CA GLY A 28 -16.55 -2.49 10.28
C GLY A 28 -16.98 -2.17 11.71
N THR A 29 -18.17 -2.62 12.08
CA THR A 29 -18.79 -2.42 13.40
C THR A 29 -19.44 -3.72 13.87
N ARG A 30 -20.03 -3.72 15.07
CA ARG A 30 -20.86 -4.83 15.55
C ARG A 30 -22.14 -5.08 14.76
N ASP A 31 -22.64 -4.05 14.06
CA ASP A 31 -23.94 -4.11 13.40
C ASP A 31 -23.84 -4.35 11.89
N GLY A 32 -22.63 -4.40 11.35
CA GLY A 32 -22.36 -4.45 9.92
C GLY A 32 -21.14 -3.63 9.52
N PHE A 33 -21.06 -3.26 8.25
CA PHE A 33 -19.98 -2.43 7.72
C PHE A 33 -20.48 -1.42 6.70
N LYS A 34 -19.67 -0.38 6.48
CA LYS A 34 -19.91 0.73 5.56
C LYS A 34 -18.66 1.03 4.75
N ILE A 35 -18.84 1.49 3.51
CA ILE A 35 -17.77 1.95 2.62
C ILE A 35 -18.05 3.40 2.26
N PHE A 36 -17.03 4.24 2.34
CA PHE A 36 -17.09 5.66 2.05
C PHE A 36 -16.07 6.06 0.99
N ASP A 37 -16.43 7.06 0.19
CA ASP A 37 -15.51 7.77 -0.68
C ASP A 37 -14.60 8.68 0.19
N SER A 38 -13.28 8.56 0.02
CA SER A 38 -12.31 9.26 0.88
C SER A 38 -12.30 10.78 0.65
N ASN A 39 -12.63 11.24 -0.54
CA ASN A 39 -12.54 12.66 -0.90
C ASN A 39 -13.80 13.44 -0.45
N THR A 40 -14.96 12.82 -0.61
CA THR A 40 -16.26 13.46 -0.37
C THR A 40 -16.89 13.06 0.96
N GLY A 41 -16.43 11.97 1.58
CA GLY A 41 -17.07 11.37 2.75
C GLY A 41 -18.41 10.71 2.44
N ARG A 42 -18.79 10.58 1.17
CA ARG A 42 -20.06 10.00 0.75
C ARG A 42 -20.11 8.51 1.07
N LEU A 43 -21.23 8.06 1.65
CA LEU A 43 -21.51 6.63 1.80
C LEU A 43 -21.71 5.97 0.42
N CYS A 44 -20.82 5.04 0.08
CA CYS A 44 -20.85 4.28 -1.17
C CYS A 44 -21.62 2.97 -1.02
N TYR A 45 -21.52 2.32 0.15
CA TYR A 45 -22.20 1.06 0.41
C TYR A 45 -22.42 0.87 1.92
N GLU A 46 -23.56 0.27 2.28
CA GLU A 46 -23.86 -0.12 3.65
C GLU A 46 -24.45 -1.53 3.66
N ARG A 47 -23.87 -2.38 4.51
CA ARG A 47 -24.41 -3.69 4.86
C ARG A 47 -24.60 -3.70 6.37
N GLY A 48 -25.83 -3.43 6.81
CA GLY A 48 -26.18 -3.26 8.22
C GLY A 48 -27.49 -3.94 8.60
N LYS A 49 -28.26 -3.33 9.50
CA LYS A 49 -29.50 -3.90 10.03
C LYS A 49 -30.52 -4.17 8.93
N TYR A 50 -31.19 -5.30 9.03
CA TYR A 50 -32.36 -5.63 8.21
C TYR A 50 -33.55 -5.99 9.09
N VAL A 51 -34.74 -5.82 8.55
CA VAL A 51 -35.99 -6.16 9.23
C VAL A 51 -36.30 -7.63 8.95
N MET A 52 -36.29 -8.46 9.99
CA MET A 52 -36.78 -9.84 9.91
C MET A 52 -38.24 -9.89 10.31
N GLN A 53 -39.05 -10.50 9.46
CA GLN A 53 -40.40 -10.90 9.81
C GLN A 53 -40.36 -12.23 10.55
N VAL A 54 -40.85 -12.26 11.79
CA VAL A 54 -40.96 -13.47 12.59
C VAL A 54 -42.42 -13.74 12.91
N HIS A 55 -42.87 -14.96 12.66
CA HIS A 55 -44.22 -15.41 12.98
C HIS A 55 -44.25 -16.04 14.37
N TYR A 56 -45.03 -15.46 15.28
CA TYR A 56 -45.30 -16.03 16.60
C TYR A 56 -46.78 -16.34 16.73
N SER A 57 -47.13 -17.63 16.72
CA SER A 57 -48.45 -18.26 16.97
C SER A 57 -49.71 -17.61 16.36
N HIS A 58 -49.93 -16.29 16.50
CA HIS A 58 -50.98 -15.48 15.89
C HIS A 58 -50.59 -14.02 15.53
N GLN A 59 -49.30 -13.63 15.59
CA GLN A 59 -48.85 -12.26 15.30
C GLN A 59 -47.58 -12.23 14.42
N ILE A 60 -47.55 -11.28 13.50
CA ILE A 60 -46.35 -10.91 12.74
C ILE A 60 -45.58 -9.86 13.53
N CYS A 61 -44.35 -10.18 13.94
CA CYS A 61 -43.43 -9.21 14.54
C CYS A 61 -42.29 -8.89 13.56
N PHE A 62 -41.94 -7.61 13.47
CA PHE A 62 -40.79 -7.14 12.72
C PHE A 62 -39.65 -6.85 13.69
N LEU A 63 -38.61 -7.68 13.67
CA LEU A 63 -37.42 -7.51 14.50
C LEU A 63 -36.30 -6.89 13.67
N LEU A 64 -35.64 -5.88 14.22
CA LEU A 64 -34.38 -5.36 13.68
C LEU A 64 -33.27 -6.36 14.02
N SER A 65 -32.73 -7.02 13.00
CA SER A 65 -31.57 -7.91 13.15
C SER A 65 -30.34 -7.25 12.54
N ALA A 66 -29.24 -7.22 13.28
CA ALA A 66 -27.94 -6.87 12.72
C ALA A 66 -27.39 -8.06 11.91
N ILE A 67 -26.69 -7.75 10.81
CA ILE A 67 -25.96 -8.78 10.04
C ILE A 67 -24.84 -9.38 10.87
N GLY A 68 -24.28 -8.59 11.78
CA GLY A 68 -23.33 -9.00 12.81
C GLY A 68 -21.99 -8.30 12.71
N ALA A 69 -21.09 -8.68 13.60
CA ALA A 69 -19.83 -7.99 13.84
C ALA A 69 -18.75 -8.38 12.83
N PHE A 70 -18.10 -7.39 12.22
CA PHE A 70 -17.01 -7.57 11.26
C PHE A 70 -15.70 -6.97 11.79
N ILE A 71 -14.64 -7.78 11.79
CA ILE A 71 -13.29 -7.39 12.27
C ILE A 71 -12.31 -7.13 11.13
N ILE A 72 -12.62 -7.55 9.91
CA ILE A 72 -11.85 -7.25 8.70
C ILE A 72 -12.85 -6.99 7.57
N VAL A 73 -12.66 -5.88 6.86
CA VAL A 73 -13.41 -5.52 5.66
C VAL A 73 -12.43 -4.94 4.64
N GLU A 74 -11.79 -5.82 3.88
CA GLU A 74 -10.76 -5.44 2.91
C GLU A 74 -11.34 -5.29 1.51
N MET A 75 -11.04 -4.16 0.86
CA MET A 75 -11.52 -3.82 -0.46
C MET A 75 -10.54 -4.30 -1.54
N LEU A 76 -11.04 -4.65 -2.73
CA LEU A 76 -10.20 -4.74 -3.93
C LEU A 76 -10.41 -3.48 -4.79
N TYR A 77 -9.55 -2.48 -4.58
CA TYR A 77 -9.67 -1.13 -5.16
C TYR A 77 -11.09 -0.58 -4.95
N SER A 78 -11.71 -0.03 -5.99
CA SER A 78 -13.12 0.40 -5.98
C SER A 78 -14.05 -0.64 -6.63
N SER A 79 -13.65 -1.91 -6.70
CA SER A 79 -14.49 -2.98 -7.24
C SER A 79 -15.59 -3.40 -6.25
N SER A 80 -16.52 -4.23 -6.70
CA SER A 80 -17.55 -4.80 -5.84
C SER A 80 -17.10 -5.99 -5.00
N LEU A 81 -15.86 -6.45 -5.16
CA LEU A 81 -15.30 -7.56 -4.40
C LEU A 81 -14.72 -7.07 -3.07
N LEU A 82 -15.18 -7.67 -1.98
CA LEU A 82 -14.65 -7.49 -0.63
C LEU A 82 -14.17 -8.81 -0.06
N ALA A 83 -13.19 -8.74 0.83
CA ALA A 83 -12.74 -9.84 1.67
C ALA A 83 -13.11 -9.51 3.12
N ILE A 84 -14.09 -10.24 3.68
CA ILE A 84 -14.68 -9.94 5.00
C ILE A 84 -14.49 -11.08 5.99
N VAL A 85 -14.21 -10.72 7.25
CA VAL A 85 -14.07 -11.67 8.38
C VAL A 85 -14.95 -11.22 9.55
N GLY A 86 -15.70 -12.15 10.12
CA GLY A 86 -16.60 -11.92 11.25
C GLY A 86 -15.91 -11.98 12.61
N ALA A 87 -16.50 -11.36 13.64
CA ALA A 87 -15.93 -11.30 14.99
C ALA A 87 -16.15 -12.55 15.86
N GLY A 88 -17.00 -13.49 15.42
CA GLY A 88 -17.38 -14.69 16.18
C GLY A 88 -18.61 -14.50 17.09
N GLU A 89 -19.21 -13.32 17.12
CA GLU A 89 -20.43 -13.05 17.91
C GLU A 89 -21.64 -13.85 17.40
N GLN A 90 -21.66 -14.18 16.10
CA GLN A 90 -22.67 -15.06 15.50
C GLN A 90 -22.00 -16.31 14.89
N PRO A 91 -22.65 -17.49 14.92
CA PRO A 91 -22.07 -18.74 14.38
C PRO A 91 -21.68 -18.68 12.89
N SER A 92 -22.41 -17.88 12.10
CA SER A 92 -22.13 -17.64 10.68
C SER A 92 -20.91 -16.74 10.44
N LEU A 93 -20.49 -15.97 11.43
CA LEU A 93 -19.45 -14.93 11.35
C LEU A 93 -18.23 -15.31 12.17
N SER A 94 -17.60 -16.43 11.85
CA SER A 94 -16.39 -16.91 12.54
C SER A 94 -15.16 -16.04 12.23
N PRO A 95 -14.28 -15.75 13.20
CA PRO A 95 -12.98 -15.10 12.96
C PRO A 95 -12.00 -15.99 12.19
N ARG A 96 -12.35 -17.28 12.01
CA ARG A 96 -11.58 -18.27 11.24
C ARG A 96 -12.11 -18.47 9.83
N ARG A 97 -13.06 -17.65 9.40
CA ARG A 97 -13.69 -17.75 8.08
C ARG A 97 -13.52 -16.44 7.32
N LEU A 98 -12.83 -16.52 6.20
CA LEU A 98 -12.77 -15.44 5.22
C LEU A 98 -13.89 -15.64 4.20
N CYS A 99 -14.72 -14.61 4.01
CA CYS A 99 -15.75 -14.61 2.98
C CYS A 99 -15.38 -13.59 1.90
N LEU A 100 -15.33 -14.04 0.64
CA LEU A 100 -15.31 -13.14 -0.52
C LEU A 100 -16.73 -12.73 -0.85
N PHE A 101 -17.01 -11.45 -0.76
CA PHE A 101 -18.36 -10.90 -0.80
C PHE A 101 -18.49 -9.92 -1.97
N ASN A 102 -19.63 -9.97 -2.67
CA ASN A 102 -19.92 -9.08 -3.78
C ASN A 102 -20.96 -8.03 -3.36
N THR A 103 -20.57 -6.76 -3.33
CA THR A 103 -21.45 -5.65 -2.90
C THR A 103 -22.58 -5.35 -3.88
N THR A 104 -22.38 -5.61 -5.18
CA THR A 104 -23.41 -5.40 -6.20
C THR A 104 -24.56 -6.39 -6.06
N THR A 105 -24.24 -7.67 -5.83
CA THR A 105 -25.26 -8.74 -5.68
C THR A 105 -25.71 -8.93 -4.24
N GLY A 106 -24.94 -8.45 -3.27
CA GLY A 106 -25.21 -8.62 -1.85
C GLY A 106 -24.94 -10.03 -1.31
N THR A 107 -24.21 -10.87 -2.06
CA THR A 107 -24.01 -12.30 -1.76
C THR A 107 -22.56 -12.67 -1.50
N ALA A 108 -22.36 -13.74 -0.74
CA ALA A 108 -21.07 -14.39 -0.57
C ALA A 108 -20.74 -15.19 -1.83
N LEU A 109 -19.58 -14.92 -2.45
CA LEU A 109 -19.09 -15.64 -3.61
C LEU A 109 -18.40 -16.94 -3.21
N ARG A 110 -17.51 -16.87 -2.21
CA ARG A 110 -16.67 -17.98 -1.74
C ARG A 110 -16.33 -17.80 -0.27
N GLU A 111 -16.13 -18.92 0.43
CA GLU A 111 -15.70 -18.93 1.83
C GLU A 111 -14.45 -19.82 1.98
N LEU A 112 -13.47 -19.33 2.73
CA LEU A 112 -12.26 -20.06 3.10
C LEU A 112 -12.24 -20.23 4.62
N ASN A 113 -12.02 -21.46 5.09
CA ASN A 113 -11.97 -21.78 6.52
C ASN A 113 -10.53 -22.08 6.93
N PHE A 114 -10.13 -21.52 8.08
CA PHE A 114 -8.79 -21.63 8.63
C PHE A 114 -8.82 -22.32 9.99
N LEU A 115 -7.67 -22.88 10.40
CA LEU A 115 -7.54 -23.56 11.69
C LEU A 115 -7.57 -22.56 12.86
N THR A 116 -6.94 -21.41 12.68
CA THR A 116 -6.87 -20.30 13.65
C THR A 116 -7.52 -19.03 13.07
N SER A 117 -7.67 -18.01 13.91
CA SER A 117 -8.25 -16.73 13.50
C SER A 117 -7.43 -16.04 12.41
N VAL A 118 -8.14 -15.46 11.44
CA VAL A 118 -7.56 -14.58 10.43
C VAL A 118 -7.23 -13.24 11.09
N LEU A 119 -5.95 -12.85 11.03
CA LEU A 119 -5.45 -11.66 11.69
C LEU A 119 -5.31 -10.47 10.73
N ALA A 120 -4.97 -10.73 9.47
CA ALA A 120 -4.96 -9.73 8.42
C ALA A 120 -5.26 -10.37 7.07
N VAL A 121 -5.80 -9.56 6.16
CA VAL A 121 -6.03 -9.91 4.76
C VAL A 121 -5.42 -8.81 3.91
N CYS A 122 -4.72 -9.18 2.85
CA CYS A 122 -4.27 -8.24 1.83
C CYS A 122 -4.65 -8.78 0.46
N ILE A 123 -5.04 -7.91 -0.47
CA ILE A 123 -5.51 -8.36 -1.78
C ILE A 123 -5.04 -7.40 -2.88
N ASN A 124 -4.68 -7.96 -4.05
CA ASN A 124 -4.60 -7.24 -5.31
C ASN A 124 -5.31 -8.06 -6.42
N ARG A 125 -5.17 -7.64 -7.68
CA ARG A 125 -5.85 -8.29 -8.81
C ARG A 125 -5.38 -9.72 -9.11
N LYS A 126 -4.27 -10.18 -8.51
CA LYS A 126 -3.62 -11.47 -8.79
C LYS A 126 -3.38 -12.32 -7.54
N ARG A 127 -3.27 -11.71 -6.38
CA ARG A 127 -2.91 -12.34 -5.11
C ARG A 127 -3.90 -11.96 -4.00
N LEU A 128 -4.34 -12.96 -3.27
CA LEU A 128 -5.06 -12.84 -1.99
C LEU A 128 -4.15 -13.43 -0.92
N ILE A 129 -3.83 -12.64 0.10
CA ILE A 129 -2.93 -13.00 1.19
C ILE A 129 -3.74 -13.07 2.47
N VAL A 130 -3.59 -14.17 3.21
CA VAL A 130 -4.27 -14.37 4.48
C VAL A 130 -3.23 -14.65 5.57
N VAL A 131 -3.14 -13.74 6.54
CA VAL A 131 -2.19 -13.81 7.64
C VAL A 131 -2.88 -14.42 8.86
N LEU A 132 -2.34 -15.54 9.34
CA LEU A 132 -2.66 -16.15 10.63
C LEU A 132 -1.52 -15.86 11.62
N GLN A 133 -1.63 -16.40 12.83
CA GLN A 133 -0.62 -16.22 13.87
C GLN A 133 0.75 -16.82 13.50
N GLU A 134 0.79 -17.99 12.89
CA GLU A 134 2.05 -18.73 12.62
C GLU A 134 2.24 -19.09 11.14
N LYS A 135 1.28 -18.71 10.29
CA LYS A 135 1.29 -19.02 8.86
C LYS A 135 0.70 -17.87 8.07
N THR A 136 1.23 -17.64 6.88
CA THR A 136 0.62 -16.77 5.88
C THR A 136 0.38 -17.56 4.61
N TYR A 137 -0.84 -17.51 4.10
CA TYR A 137 -1.23 -18.17 2.87
C TYR A 137 -1.26 -17.18 1.71
N VAL A 138 -0.68 -17.58 0.58
CA VAL A 138 -0.73 -16.84 -0.68
C VAL A 138 -1.64 -17.60 -1.64
N TYR A 139 -2.74 -16.97 -2.05
CA TYR A 139 -3.70 -17.52 -2.99
C TYR A 139 -3.66 -16.76 -4.32
N ASP A 140 -4.00 -17.44 -5.42
CA ASP A 140 -4.42 -16.77 -6.64
C ASP A 140 -5.83 -16.17 -6.46
N THR A 141 -6.01 -14.88 -6.73
CA THR A 141 -7.29 -14.17 -6.47
C THR A 141 -8.47 -14.74 -7.27
N ASN A 142 -8.22 -15.31 -8.45
CA ASN A 142 -9.28 -15.76 -9.35
C ASN A 142 -9.70 -17.21 -9.07
N SER A 143 -8.72 -18.11 -9.02
CA SER A 143 -8.95 -19.55 -8.81
C SER A 143 -9.08 -19.92 -7.34
N LEU A 144 -8.55 -19.10 -6.43
CA LEU A 144 -8.40 -19.39 -5.00
C LEU A 144 -7.58 -20.66 -4.72
N ALA A 145 -6.73 -21.06 -5.68
CA ALA A 145 -5.71 -22.06 -5.43
C ALA A 145 -4.64 -21.49 -4.49
N ILE A 146 -4.21 -22.29 -3.52
CA ILE A 146 -3.04 -21.96 -2.70
C ILE A 146 -1.81 -22.04 -3.61
N LEU A 147 -1.09 -20.92 -3.70
CA LEU A 147 0.14 -20.81 -4.46
C LEU A 147 1.36 -21.08 -3.57
N ASP A 148 1.35 -20.53 -2.35
CA ASP A 148 2.39 -20.83 -1.36
C ASP A 148 1.85 -20.70 0.08
N THR A 149 2.58 -21.30 1.03
CA THR A 149 2.35 -21.17 2.47
C THR A 149 3.66 -20.83 3.16
N ILE A 150 3.70 -19.65 3.77
CA ILE A 150 4.87 -19.13 4.49
C ILE A 150 4.68 -19.44 5.97
N ASP A 151 5.57 -20.24 6.54
CA ASP A 151 5.65 -20.41 8.00
C ASP A 151 6.30 -19.16 8.62
N THR A 152 5.62 -18.55 9.58
CA THR A 152 6.06 -17.30 10.21
C THR A 152 6.44 -17.51 11.67
N VAL A 153 7.23 -16.58 12.21
CA VAL A 153 7.28 -16.43 13.67
C VAL A 153 5.89 -16.02 14.20
N PRO A 154 5.59 -16.23 15.49
CA PRO A 154 4.30 -15.83 16.07
C PRO A 154 3.98 -14.34 15.86
N ASN A 155 3.00 -14.06 15.01
CA ASN A 155 2.51 -12.75 14.64
C ASN A 155 1.16 -12.45 15.30
N LEU A 156 1.17 -12.29 16.63
CA LEU A 156 -0.06 -12.15 17.44
C LEU A 156 -0.93 -10.94 17.05
N LYS A 157 -0.34 -9.91 16.45
CA LYS A 157 -1.02 -8.66 16.06
C LYS A 157 -1.44 -8.66 14.58
N GLY A 158 -1.14 -9.70 13.81
CA GLY A 158 -1.38 -9.73 12.36
C GLY A 158 -0.60 -8.65 11.60
N LEU A 159 0.56 -8.23 12.12
CA LEU A 159 1.36 -7.18 11.51
C LEU A 159 1.89 -7.65 10.16
N CYS A 160 1.57 -6.92 9.09
CA CYS A 160 2.12 -7.13 7.76
C CYS A 160 2.08 -5.82 6.98
N ALA A 161 2.86 -5.75 5.91
CA ALA A 161 2.69 -4.73 4.88
C ALA A 161 2.68 -5.37 3.50
N PHE A 162 1.88 -4.83 2.60
CA PHE A 162 1.71 -5.39 1.26
C PHE A 162 1.77 -4.29 0.21
N SER A 163 2.54 -4.52 -0.85
CA SER A 163 2.53 -3.68 -2.03
C SER A 163 1.56 -4.22 -3.07
N PRO A 164 0.51 -3.47 -3.46
CA PRO A 164 -0.48 -3.92 -4.42
C PRO A 164 0.01 -3.88 -5.87
N SER A 165 1.14 -3.24 -6.16
CA SER A 165 1.76 -3.20 -7.50
C SER A 165 2.10 -4.60 -8.00
N LEU A 166 1.92 -4.85 -9.30
CA LEU A 166 2.27 -6.14 -9.90
C LEU A 166 3.77 -6.25 -10.19
N ASP A 167 4.44 -5.13 -10.48
CA ASP A 167 5.89 -5.10 -10.77
C ASP A 167 6.75 -5.14 -9.50
N GLY A 168 6.19 -4.70 -8.37
CA GLY A 168 6.83 -4.66 -7.06
C GLY A 168 5.98 -5.32 -5.98
N CYS A 169 5.41 -6.49 -6.29
CA CYS A 169 4.41 -7.16 -5.45
C CYS A 169 5.05 -7.86 -4.24
N PHE A 170 5.48 -7.07 -3.25
CA PHE A 170 6.12 -7.57 -2.05
C PHE A 170 5.13 -7.67 -0.86
N LEU A 171 5.35 -8.69 -0.04
CA LEU A 171 4.76 -8.86 1.27
C LEU A 171 5.87 -8.76 2.31
N ALA A 172 5.65 -7.95 3.34
CA ALA A 172 6.53 -7.84 4.49
C ALA A 172 5.87 -8.44 5.73
N LEU A 173 6.61 -9.29 6.45
CA LEU A 173 6.17 -9.97 7.66
C LEU A 173 7.26 -9.85 8.75
N PRO A 174 6.92 -9.88 10.04
CA PRO A 174 7.92 -10.02 11.09
C PRO A 174 8.75 -11.30 10.91
N ALA A 175 10.07 -11.21 10.99
CA ALA A 175 11.00 -12.34 10.99
C ALA A 175 11.48 -12.72 12.40
N SER A 176 11.22 -11.89 13.40
CA SER A 176 11.59 -12.12 14.79
C SER A 176 10.52 -11.61 15.77
N THR A 177 10.35 -12.30 16.89
CA THR A 177 9.50 -11.86 18.02
C THR A 177 10.26 -11.03 19.06
N VAL A 178 11.59 -11.02 19.00
CA VAL A 178 12.47 -10.35 19.99
C VAL A 178 13.18 -9.15 19.42
N LYS A 179 13.50 -9.16 18.12
CA LYS A 179 14.11 -8.05 17.38
C LYS A 179 13.13 -7.52 16.35
N GLY A 180 13.39 -6.33 15.85
CA GLY A 180 12.58 -5.75 14.79
C GLY A 180 13.12 -6.13 13.42
N SER A 181 13.06 -7.42 13.10
CA SER A 181 13.50 -8.00 11.83
C SER A 181 12.31 -8.24 10.92
N VAL A 182 12.45 -7.95 9.63
CA VAL A 182 11.37 -8.05 8.62
C VAL A 182 11.78 -8.99 7.51
N LEU A 183 10.96 -10.01 7.26
CA LEU A 183 11.01 -10.82 6.04
C LEU A 183 10.30 -10.05 4.92
N VAL A 184 10.98 -9.85 3.80
CA VAL A 184 10.39 -9.35 2.56
C VAL A 184 10.30 -10.51 1.57
N TYR A 185 9.09 -10.78 1.09
CA TYR A 185 8.76 -11.92 0.25
C TYR A 185 8.14 -11.43 -1.07
N ASN A 186 8.63 -11.93 -2.21
CA ASN A 186 8.05 -11.65 -3.51
C ASN A 186 6.84 -12.55 -3.74
N VAL A 187 5.63 -11.97 -3.74
CA VAL A 187 4.37 -12.72 -3.82
C VAL A 187 4.05 -13.17 -5.26
N MET A 188 4.68 -12.56 -6.26
CA MET A 188 4.49 -12.96 -7.66
C MET A 188 5.39 -14.13 -8.02
N GLU A 189 6.67 -14.06 -7.62
CA GLU A 189 7.69 -15.08 -7.90
C GLU A 189 7.75 -16.20 -6.85
N LEU A 190 7.02 -16.04 -5.74
CA LEU A 190 6.87 -17.03 -4.66
C LEU A 190 8.20 -17.43 -4.01
N HIS A 191 9.02 -16.44 -3.65
CA HIS A 191 10.24 -16.67 -2.88
C HIS A 191 10.54 -15.53 -1.90
N SER A 192 11.34 -15.87 -0.88
CA SER A 192 11.94 -14.87 0.00
C SER A 192 12.86 -13.96 -0.82
N HIS A 193 12.69 -12.64 -0.68
CA HIS A 193 13.53 -11.64 -1.33
C HIS A 193 14.72 -11.25 -0.45
N CYS A 194 14.44 -10.83 0.79
CA CYS A 194 15.47 -10.51 1.78
C CYS A 194 14.92 -10.47 3.21
N GLU A 195 15.82 -10.41 4.19
CA GLU A 195 15.51 -10.11 5.58
C GLU A 195 16.19 -8.80 6.00
N ILE A 196 15.46 -7.94 6.72
CA ILE A 196 15.91 -6.61 7.14
C ILE A 196 15.93 -6.57 8.66
N ASP A 197 17.12 -6.49 9.26
CA ASP A 197 17.31 -6.23 10.70
C ASP A 197 17.10 -4.74 11.02
N ALA A 198 15.85 -4.29 10.99
CA ALA A 198 15.51 -2.88 11.09
C ALA A 198 15.66 -2.33 12.52
N HIS A 199 15.32 -3.08 13.57
CA HIS A 199 15.34 -2.56 14.96
C HIS A 199 15.85 -3.58 15.97
N ARG A 200 16.34 -3.08 17.12
CA ARG A 200 16.77 -3.93 18.25
C ARG A 200 15.62 -4.50 19.09
N SER A 201 14.43 -3.91 18.97
CA SER A 201 13.21 -4.31 19.67
C SER A 201 12.11 -4.68 18.67
N PRO A 202 11.09 -5.46 19.06
CA PRO A 202 10.05 -5.96 18.17
C PRO A 202 9.36 -4.85 17.36
N LEU A 203 8.82 -5.22 16.20
CA LEU A 203 8.12 -4.30 15.31
C LEU A 203 6.75 -3.93 15.89
N ALA A 204 6.42 -2.65 15.78
CA ALA A 204 5.09 -2.13 16.12
C ALA A 204 4.29 -1.75 14.88
N ALA A 205 4.96 -1.22 13.85
CA ALA A 205 4.32 -0.81 12.60
C ALA A 205 5.28 -1.04 11.42
N MET A 206 4.73 -1.39 10.26
CA MET A 206 5.44 -1.45 8.99
C MET A 206 4.49 -1.08 7.85
N VAL A 207 5.03 -0.51 6.77
CA VAL A 207 4.27 -0.21 5.55
C VAL A 207 5.20 -0.30 4.33
N LEU A 208 4.68 -0.80 3.22
CA LEU A 208 5.33 -0.79 1.92
C LEU A 208 4.75 0.37 1.10
N SER A 209 5.57 1.00 0.26
CA SER A 209 5.06 1.92 -0.74
C SER A 209 4.19 1.16 -1.76
N SER A 210 3.22 1.86 -2.36
CA SER A 210 2.27 1.25 -3.29
C SER A 210 2.92 0.59 -4.50
N ASN A 211 4.12 1.06 -4.89
CA ASN A 211 4.95 0.52 -5.96
C ASN A 211 5.99 -0.53 -5.50
N GLY A 212 6.11 -0.78 -4.19
CA GLY A 212 7.00 -1.81 -3.63
C GLY A 212 8.46 -1.38 -3.52
N MET A 213 8.77 -0.11 -3.81
CA MET A 213 10.14 0.41 -3.78
C MET A 213 10.68 0.58 -2.35
N TYR A 214 9.85 1.03 -1.41
CA TYR A 214 10.28 1.36 -0.06
C TYR A 214 9.51 0.59 0.99
N ILE A 215 10.19 0.28 2.09
CA ILE A 215 9.58 -0.21 3.31
C ILE A 215 9.92 0.70 4.48
N ALA A 216 8.90 1.20 5.16
CA ALA A 216 9.05 1.94 6.41
C ALA A 216 8.71 1.04 7.60
N THR A 217 9.47 1.15 8.67
CA THR A 217 9.35 0.32 9.88
C THR A 217 9.52 1.15 11.14
N ALA A 218 8.76 0.80 12.17
CA ALA A 218 8.93 1.31 13.52
C ALA A 218 8.84 0.15 14.53
N SER A 219 9.67 0.23 15.57
CA SER A 219 9.62 -0.72 16.68
C SER A 219 8.69 -0.27 17.79
N GLU A 220 8.47 -1.11 18.80
CA GLU A 220 7.68 -0.80 20.01
C GLU A 220 8.24 0.39 20.81
N GLN A 221 9.52 0.74 20.65
CA GLN A 221 10.07 1.99 21.20
C GLN A 221 9.50 3.22 20.47
N GLY A 222 9.27 3.10 19.16
CA GLY A 222 8.65 4.13 18.31
C GLY A 222 9.37 5.47 18.27
N THR A 223 10.61 5.59 18.73
CA THR A 223 11.39 6.84 18.73
C THR A 223 12.01 7.14 17.37
N ILE A 224 12.32 6.10 16.60
CA ILE A 224 12.93 6.17 15.27
C ILE A 224 12.07 5.36 14.31
N ILE A 225 11.85 5.95 13.13
CA ILE A 225 11.24 5.29 11.98
C ILE A 225 12.35 5.10 10.95
N ARG A 226 12.46 3.88 10.41
CA ARG A 226 13.47 3.54 9.40
C ARG A 226 12.82 3.25 8.07
N VAL A 227 13.41 3.76 6.99
CA VAL A 227 12.98 3.50 5.62
C VAL A 227 14.12 2.82 4.86
N HIS A 228 13.81 1.72 4.19
CA HIS A 228 14.75 0.97 3.37
C HIS A 228 14.24 0.90 1.93
N LEU A 229 15.15 0.89 0.97
CA LEU A 229 14.86 0.55 -0.41
C LEU A 229 14.77 -0.98 -0.52
N VAL A 230 13.68 -1.53 -1.05
CA VAL A 230 13.46 -3.00 -1.06
C VAL A 230 14.54 -3.74 -1.87
N SER A 231 15.03 -3.16 -2.96
CA SER A 231 16.12 -3.75 -3.77
C SER A 231 17.48 -3.77 -3.06
N GLU A 232 17.71 -2.87 -2.10
CA GLU A 232 19.00 -2.69 -1.41
C GLU A 232 18.85 -2.73 0.12
N ALA A 233 17.81 -3.42 0.61
CA ALA A 233 17.30 -3.19 1.96
C ALA A 233 18.30 -3.50 3.08
N THR A 234 19.31 -4.32 2.80
CA THR A 234 20.38 -4.70 3.72
C THR A 234 21.57 -3.73 3.73
N LYS A 235 21.65 -2.81 2.76
CA LYS A 235 22.80 -1.92 2.57
C LYS A 235 22.58 -0.52 3.14
N GLN A 236 21.39 0.04 2.96
CA GLN A 236 21.12 1.43 3.33
C GLN A 236 19.74 1.61 3.96
N SER A 237 19.70 2.44 5.00
CA SER A 237 18.46 2.88 5.65
C SER A 237 18.47 4.38 5.91
N TYR A 238 17.32 5.01 5.71
CA TYR A 238 17.04 6.37 6.14
C TYR A 238 16.44 6.32 7.54
N ASN A 239 16.96 7.12 8.45
CA ASN A 239 16.58 7.11 9.86
C ASN A 239 15.92 8.43 10.23
N PHE A 240 14.64 8.39 10.57
CA PHE A 240 13.87 9.55 10.95
C PHE A 240 13.57 9.51 12.44
N ARG A 241 14.02 10.52 13.18
CA ARG A 241 13.69 10.65 14.60
C ARG A 241 12.29 11.24 14.75
N ARG A 242 11.35 10.44 15.25
CA ARG A 242 9.98 10.87 15.59
C ARG A 242 9.96 11.73 16.84
N GLY A 243 10.72 11.36 17.86
CA GLY A 243 10.79 12.14 19.10
C GLY A 243 11.85 11.64 20.09
N THR A 244 11.97 12.33 21.21
CA THR A 244 12.90 11.96 22.29
C THR A 244 12.35 10.78 23.11
N TYR A 245 11.07 10.83 23.46
CA TYR A 245 10.42 9.83 24.31
C TYR A 245 9.72 8.73 23.51
N PRO A 246 9.69 7.48 24.00
CA PRO A 246 8.93 6.40 23.39
C PRO A 246 7.44 6.73 23.19
N SER A 247 6.85 6.22 22.12
CA SER A 247 5.43 6.39 21.78
C SER A 247 5.04 5.25 20.85
N THR A 248 3.87 4.65 21.08
CA THR A 248 3.32 3.61 20.20
C THR A 248 2.97 4.23 18.85
N ILE A 249 3.63 3.75 17.79
CA ILE A 249 3.27 4.12 16.42
C ILE A 249 2.00 3.36 16.05
N PHE A 250 0.98 4.09 15.61
CA PHE A 250 -0.30 3.50 15.22
C PHE A 250 -0.34 3.19 13.73
N SER A 251 0.14 4.10 12.89
CA SER A 251 0.15 3.92 11.44
C SER A 251 1.34 4.65 10.80
N LEU A 252 1.80 4.08 9.70
CA LEU A 252 2.77 4.64 8.78
C LEU A 252 2.14 4.65 7.38
N SER A 253 2.31 5.73 6.62
CA SER A 253 1.81 5.81 5.25
C SER A 253 2.75 6.62 4.36
N PHE A 254 3.11 6.05 3.22
CA PHE A 254 3.76 6.80 2.15
C PHE A 254 2.74 7.70 1.43
N GLY A 255 3.20 8.85 0.93
CA GLY A 255 2.44 9.68 0.01
C GLY A 255 2.18 8.97 -1.34
N PRO A 256 1.16 9.40 -2.09
CA PRO A 256 0.84 8.82 -3.39
C PRO A 256 2.00 9.00 -4.39
N SER A 257 2.36 7.89 -5.05
CA SER A 257 3.57 7.76 -5.89
C SER A 257 3.57 8.63 -7.15
N MET A 258 2.41 9.10 -7.61
CA MET A 258 2.25 9.75 -8.92
C MET A 258 2.62 11.23 -8.92
N GLN A 259 2.87 11.83 -7.76
CA GLN A 259 3.23 13.25 -7.66
C GLN A 259 4.46 13.47 -6.78
N HIS A 260 4.55 12.81 -5.62
CA HIS A 260 5.72 12.88 -4.73
C HIS A 260 5.82 11.62 -3.85
N PRO A 261 6.63 10.60 -4.20
CA PRO A 261 6.97 9.51 -3.27
C PRO A 261 7.84 9.97 -2.07
N ASP A 262 8.02 11.27 -1.88
CA ASP A 262 9.03 11.85 -0.99
C ASP A 262 8.48 12.23 0.38
N THR A 263 7.31 11.72 0.79
CA THR A 263 6.77 11.96 2.14
C THR A 263 6.32 10.67 2.80
N LEU A 264 6.79 10.43 4.01
CA LEU A 264 6.30 9.41 4.93
C LEU A 264 5.60 10.08 6.10
N VAL A 265 4.36 9.68 6.39
CA VAL A 265 3.60 10.17 7.53
C VAL A 265 3.53 9.08 8.61
N ALA A 266 3.64 9.49 9.87
CA ALA A 266 3.52 8.62 11.03
C ALA A 266 2.58 9.22 12.08
N THR A 267 1.64 8.40 12.57
CA THR A 267 0.77 8.74 13.69
C THR A 267 1.18 7.94 14.93
N SER A 268 1.03 8.53 16.12
CA SER A 268 1.43 7.86 17.36
C SER A 268 0.59 8.25 18.57
N SER A 269 0.77 7.51 19.67
CA SER A 269 0.10 7.76 20.96
C SER A 269 0.41 9.11 21.61
N SER A 270 1.38 9.88 21.10
CA SER A 270 1.64 11.25 21.55
C SER A 270 0.58 12.26 21.12
N GLY A 271 -0.35 11.86 20.23
CA GLY A 271 -1.36 12.75 19.65
C GLY A 271 -0.83 13.62 18.50
N SER A 272 0.45 13.48 18.13
CA SER A 272 1.06 14.19 17.00
C SER A 272 1.13 13.32 15.74
N VAL A 273 1.04 13.98 14.59
CA VAL A 273 1.34 13.42 13.28
C VAL A 273 2.67 13.99 12.81
N HIS A 274 3.60 13.14 12.43
CA HIS A 274 4.90 13.53 11.89
C HIS A 274 4.95 13.24 10.40
N ALA A 275 5.40 14.21 9.60
CA ALA A 275 5.67 14.04 8.18
C ALA A 275 7.18 14.15 7.94
N PHE A 276 7.75 13.16 7.27
CA PHE A 276 9.17 13.07 6.97
C PHE A 276 9.36 13.19 5.48
N SER A 277 10.18 14.15 5.04
CA SER A 277 10.60 14.21 3.64
C SER A 277 11.65 13.15 3.39
N LEU A 278 11.34 12.23 2.49
CA LEU A 278 12.28 11.25 1.99
C LEU A 278 13.06 11.93 0.88
N GLY A 279 14.10 12.69 1.26
CA GLY A 279 15.03 13.34 0.33
C GLY A 279 15.91 12.32 -0.40
N PHE A 280 15.28 11.33 -1.03
CA PHE A 280 15.98 10.32 -1.81
C PHE A 280 16.73 11.04 -2.93
N ASN A 281 18.06 10.92 -2.95
CA ASN A 281 18.91 11.36 -4.05
C ASN A 281 18.75 10.47 -5.30
N ILE A 282 17.53 10.04 -5.61
CA ILE A 282 17.21 9.31 -6.84
C ILE A 282 16.94 10.32 -7.98
N ASN A 283 16.83 11.61 -7.65
CA ASN A 283 16.65 12.70 -8.60
C ASN A 283 17.96 13.23 -9.22
N GLN A 284 18.91 12.36 -9.55
CA GLN A 284 20.04 12.77 -10.38
C GLN A 284 19.69 12.59 -11.84
N SER A 285 19.41 13.70 -12.53
CA SER A 285 19.43 13.70 -13.99
C SER A 285 20.87 13.53 -14.46
N TYR A 286 21.11 12.60 -15.37
CA TYR A 286 22.44 12.36 -15.92
C TYR A 286 22.55 13.08 -17.26
N ALA A 287 23.56 13.93 -17.42
CA ALA A 287 23.87 14.57 -18.68
C ALA A 287 25.22 14.08 -19.21
N VAL A 288 25.26 13.71 -20.50
CA VAL A 288 26.48 13.27 -21.19
C VAL A 288 26.61 14.06 -22.49
N ILE A 289 27.79 14.63 -22.71
CA ILE A 289 28.15 15.23 -24.00
C ILE A 289 28.67 14.09 -24.90
N ARG A 290 27.89 13.73 -25.92
CA ARG A 290 28.19 12.60 -26.80
C ARG A 290 29.16 12.95 -27.92
N LYS A 291 29.09 14.19 -28.40
CA LYS A 291 29.87 14.68 -29.54
C LYS A 291 30.10 16.16 -29.40
N VAL A 292 31.30 16.62 -29.75
CA VAL A 292 31.62 18.04 -29.90
C VAL A 292 32.29 18.22 -31.25
N ASP A 293 31.62 18.94 -32.14
CA ASP A 293 32.14 19.31 -33.45
C ASP A 293 32.62 20.76 -33.40
N LYS A 294 33.89 20.96 -33.79
CA LYS A 294 34.42 22.30 -34.05
C LYS A 294 34.10 22.64 -35.49
N VAL A 295 33.24 23.63 -35.71
CA VAL A 295 32.87 24.07 -37.07
C VAL A 295 34.04 24.92 -37.59
N ALA A 296 34.60 24.55 -38.74
CA ALA A 296 35.69 25.30 -39.36
C ALA A 296 35.13 26.57 -40.01
N ASP A 297 35.89 27.66 -39.95
CA ASP A 297 35.51 28.99 -40.45
C ASP A 297 35.03 28.91 -41.91
N SER A 298 33.71 28.86 -42.08
CA SER A 298 33.05 29.16 -43.33
C SER A 298 32.38 30.52 -43.17
N ILE A 299 32.55 31.40 -44.16
CA ILE A 299 32.21 32.83 -44.10
C ILE A 299 30.68 33.08 -43.89
N ALA A 300 29.87 32.01 -43.83
CA ALA A 300 28.41 32.07 -43.73
C ALA A 300 27.81 31.54 -42.42
N GLU A 301 28.56 30.90 -41.51
CA GLU A 301 27.99 30.38 -40.25
C GLU A 301 28.65 31.00 -39.02
N SER A 302 27.83 31.59 -38.14
CA SER A 302 28.24 32.26 -36.90
C SER A 302 28.57 31.30 -35.74
N VAL A 303 28.62 29.98 -35.98
CA VAL A 303 28.72 28.96 -34.92
C VAL A 303 30.16 28.50 -34.75
N ALA A 304 30.72 28.66 -33.55
CA ALA A 304 32.10 28.27 -33.20
C ALA A 304 32.21 26.80 -32.77
N CYS A 305 31.20 26.28 -32.07
CA CYS A 305 31.14 24.86 -31.72
C CYS A 305 29.71 24.36 -31.62
N ARG A 306 29.52 23.08 -31.95
CA ARG A 306 28.26 22.37 -31.75
C ARG A 306 28.50 21.12 -30.91
N ALA A 307 27.66 20.89 -29.90
CA ALA A 307 27.74 19.72 -29.05
C ALA A 307 26.37 19.03 -28.96
N THR A 308 26.37 17.70 -28.97
CA THR A 308 25.17 16.91 -28.70
C THR A 308 25.17 16.47 -27.24
N VAL A 309 24.18 16.93 -26.49
CA VAL A 309 24.02 16.67 -25.06
C VAL A 309 22.81 15.77 -24.86
N SER A 310 23.02 14.57 -24.33
CA SER A 310 21.92 13.69 -23.94
C SER A 310 21.72 13.76 -22.43
N ILE A 311 20.47 13.93 -22.02
CA ILE A 311 20.04 14.04 -20.63
C ILE A 311 19.04 12.93 -20.36
N ILE A 312 19.28 12.13 -19.33
CA ILE A 312 18.26 11.25 -18.75
C ILE A 312 17.76 11.94 -17.50
N THR A 313 16.50 12.38 -17.51
CA THR A 313 15.88 13.03 -16.37
C THR A 313 15.51 12.01 -15.31
N SER A 314 15.45 12.45 -14.05
CA SER A 314 14.93 11.61 -12.97
C SER A 314 13.45 11.27 -13.12
N SER A 315 12.70 12.04 -13.93
CA SER A 315 11.32 11.72 -14.32
C SER A 315 11.23 10.64 -15.41
N GLY A 316 12.35 10.03 -15.81
CA GLY A 316 12.39 8.93 -16.78
C GLY A 316 12.35 9.37 -18.23
N TYR A 317 12.63 10.64 -18.53
CA TYR A 317 12.71 11.13 -19.91
C TYR A 317 14.14 11.07 -20.41
N PHE A 318 14.32 10.59 -21.64
CA PHE A 318 15.52 10.84 -22.42
C PHE A 318 15.29 12.09 -23.26
N LEU A 319 16.14 13.10 -23.06
CA LEU A 319 16.18 14.32 -23.85
C LEU A 319 17.52 14.39 -24.58
N GLU A 320 17.52 14.76 -25.85
CA GLU A 320 18.74 15.04 -26.59
C GLU A 320 18.68 16.46 -27.14
N TYR A 321 19.68 17.25 -26.78
CA TYR A 321 19.83 18.63 -27.19
C TYR A 321 21.04 18.80 -28.11
N THR A 322 20.91 19.70 -29.07
CA THR A 322 22.03 20.30 -29.79
C THR A 322 22.34 21.65 -29.15
N LEU A 323 23.51 21.77 -28.54
CA LEU A 323 24.09 23.03 -28.04
C LEU A 323 24.95 23.64 -29.14
N SER A 324 24.68 24.88 -29.53
CA SER A 324 25.55 25.66 -30.42
C SER A 324 26.09 26.89 -29.68
N ILE A 325 27.39 27.15 -29.78
CA ILE A 325 28.03 28.34 -29.20
C ILE A 325 28.65 29.14 -30.34
N ASN A 326 28.39 30.44 -30.41
CA ASN A 326 28.96 31.32 -31.42
C ASN A 326 30.34 31.86 -31.01
N HIS A 327 31.04 32.56 -31.91
CA HIS A 327 32.35 33.14 -31.62
C HIS A 327 32.30 34.30 -30.60
N GLN A 328 31.11 34.82 -30.28
CA GLN A 328 30.87 35.81 -29.23
C GLN A 328 30.53 35.14 -27.88
N ASN A 329 30.63 33.81 -27.79
CA ASN A 329 30.35 32.98 -26.62
C ASN A 329 28.87 32.99 -26.17
N GLU A 330 27.95 33.30 -27.08
CA GLU A 330 26.51 33.14 -26.86
C GLU A 330 26.10 31.71 -27.21
N SER A 331 25.30 31.09 -26.33
CA SER A 331 24.85 29.71 -26.47
C SER A 331 23.38 29.62 -26.86
N SER A 332 23.04 28.74 -27.80
CA SER A 332 21.68 28.33 -28.12
C SER A 332 21.51 26.82 -27.96
N TRP A 333 20.33 26.40 -27.49
CA TRP A 333 19.98 25.00 -27.26
C TRP A 333 18.73 24.66 -28.07
N ILE A 334 18.79 23.54 -28.79
CA ILE A 334 17.65 23.01 -29.57
C ILE A 334 17.38 21.60 -29.07
N LEU A 335 16.13 21.31 -28.67
CA LEU A 335 15.70 19.96 -28.32
C LEU A 335 15.46 19.17 -29.61
N GLU A 336 16.24 18.12 -29.83
CA GLU A 336 16.16 17.27 -31.02
C GLU A 336 15.25 16.06 -30.78
N ARG A 337 15.35 15.45 -29.59
CA ARG A 337 14.62 14.23 -29.26
C ARG A 337 14.16 14.24 -27.82
N GLU A 338 12.93 13.76 -27.61
CA GLU A 338 12.34 13.53 -26.31
C GLU A 338 11.62 12.18 -26.32
N PHE A 339 11.98 11.29 -25.40
CA PHE A 339 11.32 10.00 -25.21
C PHE A 339 11.04 9.79 -23.73
N ASN A 340 9.87 9.24 -23.41
CA ASN A 340 9.62 8.72 -22.09
C ASN A 340 10.15 7.26 -22.02
N LEU A 341 11.22 7.04 -21.27
CA LEU A 341 11.84 5.71 -21.12
C LEU A 341 10.96 4.74 -20.32
N LEU A 342 10.02 5.24 -19.51
CA LEU A 342 9.11 4.41 -18.72
C LEU A 342 8.01 3.75 -19.57
N THR A 343 7.70 4.32 -20.74
CA THR A 343 6.72 3.75 -21.69
C THR A 343 7.35 2.79 -22.71
N VAL A 344 8.66 2.83 -22.91
CA VAL A 344 9.36 2.00 -23.92
C VAL A 344 9.56 0.56 -23.43
N ILE A 345 9.54 0.32 -22.12
CA ILE A 345 9.68 -1.02 -21.53
C ILE A 345 8.40 -1.87 -21.71
N SER A 346 7.23 -1.25 -21.92
CA SER A 346 5.96 -1.98 -22.10
C SER A 346 5.75 -2.59 -23.49
N GLU A 347 6.52 -2.21 -24.52
CA GLU A 347 6.31 -2.69 -25.89
C GLU A 347 7.35 -3.75 -26.36
N GLY A 348 8.31 -4.13 -25.52
CA GLY A 348 9.43 -5.00 -25.89
C GLY A 348 9.25 -6.52 -25.69
N THR A 349 8.16 -7.00 -25.09
CA THR A 349 7.97 -8.42 -24.74
C THR A 349 6.83 -9.13 -25.49
N ILE A 350 6.47 -8.67 -26.69
CA ILE A 350 5.61 -9.41 -27.61
C ILE A 350 6.25 -9.41 -28.99
N ASN A 351 7.25 -10.28 -29.19
CA ASN A 351 7.51 -11.05 -30.42
C ASN A 351 8.95 -11.60 -30.41
N SER A 352 9.12 -12.74 -29.76
CA SER A 352 9.93 -13.86 -30.23
C SER A 352 9.58 -15.11 -29.44
#